data_AF-A0A060YVH5-F1
#
_entry.id   AF-A0A060YVH5-F1
#
_cell.length_a   1.000
_cell.length_b   1.000
_cell.length_c   1.000
_cell.angle_alpha   90.00
_cell.angle_beta   90.00
_cell.angle_gamma   90.00
#
_symmetry.space_group_name_H-M   'P 1'
#
loop_
_entity.id
_entity.type
_entity.pdbx_description
1 polymer ?
#
loop_
_entity_poly.entity_id
_entity_poly.type
_entity_poly.pdbx_seq_one_letter_code
_entity_poly.pdbx_strand_id
1 'polypeptide(L)'
;MAGRLARQQERENGVGTNQQAVKFLQQDYETLLQGCLESGKLFQDPSFPAESKSLGYKELGKYSSKTKGLMWKRPTELCSNPKFIDDGATRTDICQGDLGKHISQREEGRCCKYG
;
A
#
# COMPACT_ATOMS: atom_id res chain seq x y z
N MET A 1 33.09 11.04 -2.81
CA MET A 1 33.04 11.66 -1.45
C MET A 1 31.88 12.65 -1.30
N ALA A 2 31.58 13.48 -2.31
CA ALA A 2 30.48 14.45 -2.29
C ALA A 2 29.08 13.89 -1.91
N GLY A 3 28.67 12.75 -2.47
CA GLY A 3 27.35 12.18 -2.18
C GLY A 3 27.14 11.68 -0.74
N ARG A 4 28.21 11.40 0.01
CA ARG A 4 28.10 11.04 1.45
C ARG A 4 27.93 12.30 2.31
N LEU A 5 28.66 13.36 1.97
CA LEU A 5 28.58 14.66 2.65
C LEU A 5 27.20 15.29 2.46
N ALA A 6 26.64 15.24 1.25
CA ALA A 6 25.29 15.75 0.97
C ALA A 6 24.21 15.06 1.81
N ARG A 7 24.23 13.72 1.89
CA ARG A 7 23.29 12.95 2.72
C ARG A 7 23.45 13.22 4.21
N GLN A 8 24.66 13.56 4.66
CA GLN A 8 24.91 13.91 6.05
C GLN A 8 24.31 15.28 6.38
N GLN A 9 24.51 16.28 5.52
CA GLN A 9 23.86 17.59 5.66
C GLN A 9 22.33 17.48 5.59
N GLU A 10 21.78 16.66 4.69
CA GLU A 10 20.32 16.43 4.63
C GLU A 10 19.78 15.88 5.95
N ARG A 11 20.47 14.90 6.55
CA ARG A 11 20.09 14.35 7.86
C ARG A 11 20.22 15.38 8.98
N GLU A 12 21.28 16.18 8.99
CA GLU A 12 21.47 17.29 9.95
C GLU A 12 20.36 18.34 9.81
N ASN A 13 19.86 18.55 8.59
CA ASN A 13 18.71 19.41 8.28
C ASN A 13 17.34 18.75 8.56
N GLY A 14 17.31 17.57 9.18
CA GLY A 14 16.07 16.90 9.62
C GLY A 14 15.41 16.00 8.57
N VAL A 15 16.02 15.81 7.40
CA VAL A 15 15.51 14.89 6.37
C VAL A 15 15.53 13.44 6.91
N GLY A 16 14.38 12.78 6.84
CA GLY A 16 14.16 11.43 7.36
C GLY A 16 13.48 11.37 8.72
N THR A 17 13.17 12.52 9.32
CA THR A 17 12.29 12.60 10.50
C THR A 17 10.82 12.44 10.11
N ASN A 18 9.93 12.24 11.08
CA ASN A 18 8.47 12.21 10.83
C ASN A 18 7.94 13.54 10.27
N GLN A 19 8.61 14.66 10.57
CA GLN A 19 8.23 15.99 10.09
C GLN A 19 8.71 16.26 8.67
N GLN A 20 9.81 15.63 8.26
CA GLN A 20 10.42 15.81 6.95
C GLN A 20 10.83 14.45 6.37
N ALA A 21 9.82 13.64 6.09
CA ALA A 21 10.00 12.31 5.53
C ALA A 21 10.64 12.38 4.13
N VAL A 22 11.53 11.43 3.84
CA VAL A 22 12.11 11.29 2.49
C VAL A 22 11.02 10.79 1.55
N LYS A 23 10.83 11.47 0.42
CA LYS A 23 9.94 11.05 -0.64
C LYS A 23 10.45 9.74 -1.26
N PHE A 24 9.73 8.64 -1.03
CA PHE A 24 10.08 7.36 -1.63
C PHE A 24 10.00 7.47 -3.15
N LEU A 25 11.07 7.05 -3.85
CA LEU A 25 11.21 7.17 -5.30
C LEU A 25 10.95 8.58 -5.85
N GLN A 26 11.17 9.62 -5.02
CA GLN A 26 10.91 11.02 -5.36
C GLN A 26 9.45 11.30 -5.74
N GLN A 27 8.51 10.45 -5.29
CA GLN A 27 7.09 10.65 -5.49
C GLN A 27 6.53 11.61 -4.43
N ASP A 28 5.87 12.67 -4.88
CA ASP A 28 5.23 13.67 -4.02
C ASP A 28 3.71 13.52 -4.06
N TYR A 29 3.08 13.24 -2.92
CA TYR A 29 1.65 12.98 -2.86
C TYR A 29 0.80 14.15 -3.35
N GLU A 30 1.11 15.38 -2.92
CA GLU A 30 0.32 16.57 -3.24
C GLU A 30 0.37 16.89 -4.73
N THR A 31 1.57 16.85 -5.31
CA THR A 31 1.78 17.06 -6.75
C THR A 31 1.05 16.01 -7.58
N LEU A 32 1.14 14.74 -7.18
CA LEU A 32 0.46 13.65 -7.88
C LEU A 32 -1.06 13.76 -7.77
N LEU A 33 -1.57 14.15 -6.59
CA LEU A 33 -2.99 14.36 -6.35
C LEU A 33 -3.53 15.50 -7.23
N GLN A 34 -2.85 16.65 -7.26
CA GLN A 34 -3.24 17.78 -8.10
C GLN A 34 -3.32 17.39 -9.58
N GLY A 35 -2.29 16.74 -10.11
CA GLY A 35 -2.30 16.30 -11.51
C GLY A 35 -3.44 15.32 -11.84
N CYS A 36 -3.81 14.44 -10.90
CA CYS A 36 -4.95 13.54 -11.07
C CYS A 36 -6.29 14.29 -11.07
N LEU A 37 -6.45 15.27 -10.17
CA LEU A 37 -7.65 16.10 -10.08
C LEU A 37 -7.82 16.97 -11.34
N GLU A 38 -6.75 17.62 -11.79
CA GLU A 38 -6.74 18.47 -13.00
C GLU A 38 -7.05 17.66 -14.26
N SER A 39 -6.51 16.45 -14.38
CA SER A 39 -6.75 15.58 -15.53
C SER A 39 -8.05 14.78 -15.46
N GLY A 40 -8.76 14.82 -14.32
CA GLY A 40 -9.96 14.02 -14.07
C GLY A 40 -9.71 12.50 -14.14
N LYS A 41 -8.48 12.06 -13.87
CA LYS A 41 -8.07 10.65 -13.96
C LYS A 41 -7.71 10.10 -12.58
N LEU A 42 -7.96 8.80 -12.41
CA LEU A 42 -7.52 8.09 -11.22
C LEU A 42 -6.01 7.83 -11.29
N PHE A 43 -5.34 8.00 -10.16
CA PHE A 43 -3.92 7.72 -10.04
C PHE A 43 -3.60 6.25 -10.37
N GLN A 44 -2.57 6.04 -11.18
CA GLN A 44 -1.96 4.74 -11.46
C GLN A 44 -0.49 4.83 -11.06
N ASP A 45 -0.03 3.96 -10.18
CA ASP A 45 1.34 4.02 -9.67
C ASP A 45 2.32 3.42 -10.70
N PRO A 46 3.23 4.23 -11.29
CA PRO A 46 4.21 3.73 -12.24
C PRO A 46 5.31 2.90 -11.55
N SER A 47 5.55 3.14 -10.25
CA SER A 47 6.58 2.43 -9.48
C SER A 47 6.10 1.10 -8.95
N PHE A 48 4.79 0.96 -8.76
CA PHE A 48 4.15 -0.26 -8.25
C PHE A 48 2.88 -0.57 -9.06
N PRO A 49 3.01 -1.03 -10.32
CA PRO A 49 1.88 -1.25 -11.20
C PRO A 49 1.01 -2.43 -10.75
N ALA A 50 -0.24 -2.46 -11.18
CA ALA A 50 -1.21 -3.51 -10.89
C ALA A 50 -0.95 -4.81 -11.70
N GLU A 51 0.25 -5.37 -11.56
CA GLU A 51 0.74 -6.53 -12.31
C GLU A 51 1.22 -7.64 -11.36
N SER A 52 1.38 -8.87 -11.87
CA SER A 52 1.86 -10.00 -11.08
C SER A 52 3.24 -9.77 -10.45
N LYS A 53 4.09 -8.92 -11.04
CA LYS A 53 5.41 -8.56 -10.49
C LYS A 53 5.32 -7.81 -9.15
N SER A 54 4.20 -7.13 -8.91
CA SER A 54 3.93 -6.39 -7.68
C SER A 54 3.38 -7.28 -6.57
N LEU A 55 2.84 -8.45 -6.90
CA LEU A 55 2.40 -9.44 -5.90
C LEU A 55 3.58 -10.17 -5.25
N GLY A 56 4.63 -10.42 -6.02
CA GLY A 56 5.87 -11.01 -5.52
C GLY A 56 6.47 -12.05 -6.46
N TYR A 57 7.29 -12.91 -5.88
CA TYR A 57 8.09 -13.90 -6.59
C TYR A 57 7.77 -15.32 -6.08
N LYS A 58 8.13 -16.34 -6.85
CA LYS A 58 7.92 -17.77 -6.50
C LYS A 58 6.44 -18.08 -6.20
N GLU A 59 6.09 -18.31 -4.94
CA GLU A 59 4.76 -18.66 -4.44
C GLU A 59 3.67 -17.61 -4.72
N LEU A 60 4.06 -16.35 -4.93
CA LEU A 60 3.16 -15.26 -5.34
C LEU A 60 3.46 -14.74 -6.76
N GLY A 61 4.34 -15.42 -7.49
CA GLY A 61 4.72 -15.04 -8.86
C GLY A 61 3.63 -15.37 -9.89
N LYS A 62 3.81 -14.87 -11.12
CA LYS A 62 2.85 -15.03 -12.24
C LYS A 62 2.39 -16.46 -12.57
N TYR A 63 3.20 -17.46 -12.23
CA TYR A 63 2.91 -18.88 -12.53
C TYR A 63 2.40 -19.66 -11.31
N SER A 64 2.24 -19.00 -10.16
CA SER A 64 1.69 -19.65 -8.98
C SER A 64 0.20 -19.89 -9.14
N SER A 65 -0.27 -21.06 -8.72
CA SER A 65 -1.70 -21.34 -8.62
C SER A 65 -2.40 -20.40 -7.63
N LYS A 66 -1.68 -19.90 -6.62
CA LYS A 66 -2.21 -19.01 -5.57
C LYS A 66 -2.61 -17.63 -6.09
N THR A 67 -2.02 -17.19 -7.20
CA THR A 67 -2.25 -15.85 -7.77
C THR A 67 -2.97 -15.88 -9.12
N LYS A 68 -3.33 -17.09 -9.60
CA LYS A 68 -4.06 -17.26 -10.85
C LYS A 68 -5.48 -16.72 -10.71
N GLY A 69 -5.88 -15.84 -11.64
CA GLY A 69 -7.23 -15.25 -11.65
C GLY A 69 -7.44 -14.08 -10.69
N LEU A 70 -6.38 -13.60 -10.03
CA LEU A 70 -6.45 -12.37 -9.23
C LEU A 70 -6.73 -11.15 -10.11
N MET A 71 -7.62 -10.28 -9.62
CA MET A 71 -7.93 -8.99 -10.23
C MET A 71 -7.69 -7.87 -9.22
N TRP A 72 -7.04 -6.80 -9.68
CA TRP A 72 -6.87 -5.59 -8.90
C TRP A 72 -8.16 -4.78 -8.96
N LYS A 73 -8.70 -4.42 -7.80
CA LYS A 73 -9.92 -3.61 -7.67
C LYS A 73 -9.70 -2.46 -6.71
N ARG A 74 -10.33 -1.32 -6.99
CA ARG A 74 -10.40 -0.17 -6.09
C ARG A 74 -11.53 -0.35 -5.08
N PRO A 75 -11.46 0.26 -3.89
CA PRO A 75 -12.53 0.18 -2.89
C PRO A 75 -13.91 0.58 -3.42
N THR A 76 -13.98 1.57 -4.31
CA THR A 76 -15.20 2.02 -4.99
C THR A 76 -15.87 0.95 -5.86
N GLU A 77 -15.13 -0.08 -6.27
CA GLU A 77 -15.65 -1.22 -7.04
C GLU A 77 -16.14 -2.37 -6.15
N LEU A 78 -15.85 -2.30 -4.84
CA LEU A 78 -16.16 -3.34 -3.86
C LEU A 78 -17.34 -2.93 -2.97
N CYS A 79 -17.48 -1.65 -2.65
CA CYS A 79 -18.57 -1.14 -1.84
C CYS A 79 -19.02 0.26 -2.30
N SER A 80 -20.28 0.61 -2.02
CA SER A 80 -20.91 1.84 -2.50
C SER A 80 -20.41 3.11 -1.79
N ASN A 81 -19.92 3.00 -0.56
CA ASN A 81 -19.40 4.13 0.22
C ASN A 81 -18.10 3.73 0.94
N PRO A 82 -16.97 3.66 0.22
CA PRO A 82 -15.69 3.28 0.82
C PRO A 82 -15.21 4.37 1.77
N LYS A 83 -14.88 3.96 3.01
CA LYS A 83 -14.27 4.83 4.02
C LYS A 83 -12.80 4.46 4.18
N PHE A 84 -11.92 5.46 4.27
CA PHE A 84 -10.49 5.23 4.48
C PHE A 84 -10.19 4.87 5.95
N ILE A 85 -10.77 5.63 6.88
CA ILE A 85 -10.76 5.39 8.33
C ILE A 85 -12.15 5.83 8.84
N ASP A 86 -12.82 5.00 9.64
CA ASP A 86 -14.15 5.30 10.19
C ASP A 86 -14.09 5.22 11.72
N ASP A 87 -14.25 6.35 12.40
CA ASP A 87 -14.23 6.47 13.88
C ASP A 87 -12.98 5.90 14.57
N GLY A 88 -11.83 5.97 13.88
CA GLY A 88 -10.56 5.39 14.31
C GLY A 88 -10.25 4.06 13.61
N ALA A 89 -9.16 3.43 14.02
CA ALA A 89 -8.82 2.07 13.58
C ALA A 89 -8.59 1.23 14.83
N THR A 90 -9.54 0.37 15.16
CA THR A 90 -9.40 -0.57 16.27
C THR A 90 -8.77 -1.86 15.77
N ARG A 91 -8.12 -2.61 16.67
CA ARG A 91 -7.45 -3.87 16.31
C ARG A 91 -8.40 -4.91 15.70
N THR A 92 -9.71 -4.76 15.94
CA THR A 92 -10.75 -5.67 15.44
C THR A 92 -11.16 -5.39 13.99
N ASP A 93 -10.76 -4.25 13.42
CA ASP A 93 -11.16 -3.85 12.06
C ASP A 93 -10.27 -4.47 10.97
N ILE A 94 -9.23 -5.22 11.38
CA ILE A 94 -8.23 -5.81 10.48
C ILE A 94 -8.34 -7.33 10.52
N CYS A 95 -8.83 -7.91 9.43
CA CYS A 95 -8.72 -9.35 9.17
C CYS A 95 -7.67 -9.59 8.08
N GLN A 96 -6.76 -10.53 8.32
CA GLN A 96 -5.75 -10.90 7.34
C GLN A 96 -6.39 -11.66 6.17
N GLY A 97 -6.11 -11.23 4.94
CA GLY A 97 -6.56 -11.94 3.74
C GLY A 97 -5.79 -13.24 3.50
N ASP A 98 -6.34 -14.09 2.63
CA ASP A 98 -5.89 -15.47 2.36
C ASP A 98 -4.43 -15.62 1.91
N LEU A 99 -3.84 -14.55 1.35
CA LEU A 99 -2.46 -14.53 0.84
C LEU A 99 -1.48 -13.78 1.76
N GLY A 100 -1.96 -13.17 2.85
CA GLY A 100 -1.12 -12.46 3.82
C GLY A 100 -0.20 -13.42 4.58
N LYS A 101 0.98 -12.94 5.00
CA LYS A 101 1.86 -13.74 5.87
C LYS A 101 1.32 -13.67 7.30
N HIS A 102 0.91 -14.80 7.86
CA HIS A 102 0.61 -14.91 9.29
C HIS A 102 1.85 -14.52 10.08
N ILE A 103 1.77 -13.42 10.81
CA ILE A 103 2.57 -13.26 12.03
C ILE A 103 1.81 -14.10 13.06
N SER A 104 2.22 -15.34 13.26
CA SER A 104 1.51 -16.32 14.09
C SER A 104 1.07 -15.74 15.44
N GLN A 105 -0.24 -15.58 15.63
CA GLN A 105 -0.88 -15.93 16.89
C GLN A 105 -2.07 -16.80 16.54
N ARG A 106 -2.00 -18.05 16.99
CA ARG A 106 -3.15 -18.95 17.08
C ARG A 106 -4.26 -18.20 17.82
N GLU A 107 -5.47 -18.24 17.30
CA GLU A 107 -6.56 -18.89 18.02
C GLU A 107 -7.70 -19.21 17.05
N GLU A 108 -8.34 -20.33 17.37
CA GLU A 108 -9.27 -21.08 16.54
C GLU A 108 -10.57 -20.33 16.30
N GLY A 109 -11.17 -20.59 15.14
CA GLY A 109 -12.61 -20.61 14.95
C GLY A 109 -13.35 -19.33 15.29
N ARG A 110 -13.53 -18.44 14.30
CA ARG A 110 -14.81 -17.75 14.15
C ARG A 110 -15.04 -17.36 12.70
N CYS A 111 -16.03 -18.03 12.13
CA CYS A 111 -16.67 -17.66 10.89
C CYS A 111 -17.37 -16.32 11.13
N CYS A 112 -16.87 -15.22 10.57
CA CYS A 112 -17.62 -13.97 10.52
C CYS A 112 -18.69 -14.09 9.43
N LYS A 113 -19.80 -14.74 9.76
CA LYS A 113 -21.08 -14.58 9.06
C LYS A 113 -21.64 -13.24 9.53
N TYR A 114 -21.67 -12.24 8.65
CA TYR A 114 -22.42 -11.02 8.89
C TYR A 114 -23.91 -11.28 8.64
N GLY A 115 -24.73 -10.87 9.61
CA GLY A 115 -26.16 -10.57 9.50
C GLY A 115 -26.40 -9.18 10.05
#